data_AF-A0A386ZHN5-F1
#
_entry.id   AF-A0A386ZHN5-F1
#
_cell.length_a   1.000
_cell.length_b   1.000
_cell.length_c   1.000
_cell.angle_alpha   90.00
_cell.angle_beta   90.00
_cell.angle_gamma   90.00
#
_symmetry.space_group_name_H-M   'P 1'
#
loop_
_entity.id
_entity.type
_entity.pdbx_description
1 polymer ?
#
loop_
_entity_poly.entity_id
_entity_poly.type
_entity_poly.pdbx_seq_one_letter_code
_entity_poly.pdbx_strand_id
1 'polypeptide(L)'
;MLVSALSTRRNRGVAAVPCPGLGCEPAVRDRSGGPMNRLKRHSTSRIAMLGGILSALVIAAGCATSVSGHPVAGPNTAPFYAAVVDLMSQSAAHYTGSSAQGGAWDVRATAGGEVVAKAGSGADSTDVLVVDGKTYAKPPKSKIAANLPRGATLSSVQGKWLTGDDDLTTGIPSGALSPHELAKQLLQALDRTTAFPRVGDPTVQIGSDQAYEVPTPIGTLAVSSTAPYRVLRLSPPDGTGPTTTTQSLDAPGGILGGQGDQAAPIMFVAMTPADREQVYNDIVNQTQTLSNSMDVGINFQFDPSGDLNCTEAACTVTSKVTTSTTATRKATLSGNVSAVMKASLTVEGRPSAGCSTAQTLPISGNSVMSCVDTSVAAITSDIRAAKRAEAQAKANAEGHDVYLNWDVHVSAQIEVTATAMIQAEIDRMVTVVRTEADNARNRSTCGQTCTYTQTPYNSDKLGQAANRARHTGAGSNGNIMVALVPGWNDPTTGDLVTGTGDSQPDNATGKSEDDLVNKLSAKGFKPDQITGLYSEHQPCFSTCNSKLAPNLKPGTQVGYSVSWLPNDADALAASNSLIDRLSSEYGGAQHK
;
A
#
# COMPACT_ATOMS: atom_id res chain seq x y z
N MET A 1 -8.25 4.85 49.79
CA MET A 1 -7.34 5.98 49.50
C MET A 1 -7.78 6.55 48.15
N LEU A 2 -8.59 7.63 48.15
CA LEU A 2 -8.20 9.03 47.82
C LEU A 2 -7.70 9.10 46.35
N VAL A 3 -8.31 9.79 45.36
CA VAL A 3 -9.07 11.06 45.29
C VAL A 3 -9.93 11.11 44.00
N SER A 4 -11.08 11.78 44.06
CA SER A 4 -11.97 12.17 42.95
C SER A 4 -11.46 13.35 42.10
N ALA A 5 -11.84 13.43 40.82
CA ALA A 5 -12.15 14.71 40.14
C ALA A 5 -13.06 14.53 38.91
N LEU A 6 -14.24 15.16 38.94
CA LEU A 6 -15.05 15.53 37.78
C LEU A 6 -14.61 16.90 37.25
N SER A 7 -14.70 17.13 35.93
CA SER A 7 -15.01 18.46 35.37
C SER A 7 -15.58 18.35 33.94
N THR A 8 -16.46 19.28 33.60
CA THR A 8 -17.38 19.26 32.45
C THR A 8 -17.35 20.63 31.74
N ARG A 9 -17.56 20.65 30.40
CA ARG A 9 -17.96 21.79 29.52
C ARG A 9 -16.84 22.86 29.27
N ARG A 10 -16.77 23.62 28.16
CA ARG A 10 -17.74 24.04 27.12
C ARG A 10 -17.02 24.70 25.91
N ASN A 11 -17.78 24.89 24.84
CA ASN A 11 -17.51 25.48 23.53
C ASN A 11 -17.71 27.03 23.47
N ARG A 12 -16.98 27.75 22.58
CA ARG A 12 -17.42 28.84 21.63
C ARG A 12 -16.52 30.10 21.50
N GLY A 13 -16.42 30.57 20.23
CA GLY A 13 -16.25 31.98 19.77
C GLY A 13 -14.88 32.28 19.15
N VAL A 14 -14.69 32.41 17.82
CA VAL A 14 -15.11 33.42 16.82
C VAL A 14 -14.68 34.86 17.13
N ALA A 15 -13.75 35.41 16.32
CA ALA A 15 -13.70 36.82 15.86
C ALA A 15 -12.64 36.98 14.75
N ALA A 16 -12.85 37.96 13.85
CA ALA A 16 -12.20 38.13 12.56
C ALA A 16 -11.62 39.56 12.38
N VAL A 17 -10.58 39.71 11.53
CA VAL A 17 -10.25 40.88 10.63
C VAL A 17 -9.76 42.19 11.32
N PRO A 18 -9.01 43.16 10.71
CA PRO A 18 -8.53 43.36 9.31
C PRO A 18 -7.02 43.76 9.10
N CYS A 19 -6.61 43.78 7.82
CA CYS A 19 -5.49 44.55 7.24
C CYS A 19 -5.82 46.05 7.04
N PRO A 20 -4.81 46.93 6.95
CA PRO A 20 -4.47 47.62 5.68
C PRO A 20 -2.95 47.86 5.56
N GLY A 21 -2.28 48.22 4.45
CA GLY A 21 -2.59 48.70 3.10
C GLY A 21 -1.34 49.41 2.55
N LEU A 22 -1.27 49.63 1.22
CA LEU A 22 -0.43 50.63 0.48
C LEU A 22 1.11 50.43 0.55
N GLY A 23 1.95 50.59 -0.48
CA GLY A 23 1.92 51.18 -1.83
C GLY A 23 3.39 51.42 -2.26
N CYS A 24 3.59 51.92 -3.49
CA CYS A 24 4.82 52.52 -4.07
C CYS A 24 5.70 51.67 -5.03
N GLU A 25 5.40 51.82 -6.33
CA GLU A 25 6.37 52.12 -7.42
C GLU A 25 7.06 53.50 -7.16
N PRO A 26 8.16 53.93 -7.85
CA PRO A 26 8.46 53.74 -9.29
C PRO A 26 9.96 53.65 -9.71
N ALA A 27 10.18 53.56 -11.03
CA ALA A 27 11.09 54.38 -11.86
C ALA A 27 12.20 53.67 -12.69
N VAL A 28 11.93 53.56 -14.00
CA VAL A 28 12.67 54.10 -15.16
C VAL A 28 14.21 54.08 -15.16
N ARG A 29 14.79 53.38 -16.16
CA ARG A 29 15.93 53.93 -16.93
C ARG A 29 16.02 53.38 -18.35
N ASP A 30 16.04 54.34 -19.27
CA ASP A 30 16.24 54.27 -20.72
C ASP A 30 17.74 54.32 -21.05
N ARG A 31 18.19 53.58 -22.10
CA ARG A 31 19.31 53.97 -22.98
C ARG A 31 19.57 53.00 -24.15
N SER A 32 19.26 53.49 -25.35
CA SER A 32 20.16 53.61 -26.52
C SER A 32 20.83 52.38 -27.15
N GLY A 33 20.32 51.97 -28.32
CA GLY A 33 20.92 52.30 -29.62
C GLY A 33 22.14 51.50 -30.14
N GLY A 34 22.00 50.88 -31.32
CA GLY A 34 23.12 50.61 -32.24
C GLY A 34 22.88 49.47 -33.25
N PRO A 35 23.27 49.58 -34.53
CA PRO A 35 22.58 48.89 -35.63
C PRO A 35 23.40 47.83 -36.39
N MET A 36 22.71 47.16 -37.32
CA MET A 36 23.17 46.52 -38.58
C MET A 36 24.30 45.46 -38.51
N ASN A 37 23.98 44.25 -38.97
CA ASN A 37 24.58 43.78 -40.23
C ASN A 37 23.77 42.66 -40.91
N ARG A 38 23.37 42.96 -42.15
CA ARG A 38 22.98 42.02 -43.20
C ARG A 38 24.22 41.22 -43.61
N LEU A 39 24.07 39.91 -43.76
CA LEU A 39 24.80 39.16 -44.79
C LEU A 39 23.88 38.12 -45.43
N LYS A 40 23.61 38.36 -46.72
CA LYS A 40 23.05 37.41 -47.69
C LYS A 40 24.14 36.41 -48.09
N ARG A 41 23.78 35.14 -48.25
CA ARG A 41 24.06 34.28 -49.43
C ARG A 41 23.39 32.91 -49.18
N HIS A 42 22.45 32.49 -50.04
CA HIS A 42 22.66 31.57 -51.17
C HIS A 42 23.42 30.31 -50.73
N SER A 43 22.96 29.08 -50.96
CA SER A 43 22.37 28.54 -52.18
C SER A 43 21.92 27.10 -51.92
N THR A 44 20.82 26.72 -52.57
CA THR A 44 20.38 25.38 -53.00
C THR A 44 21.41 24.24 -52.97
N SER A 45 20.99 23.05 -52.56
CA SER A 45 20.66 21.98 -53.52
C SER A 45 19.95 20.79 -52.87
N ARG A 46 18.89 20.31 -53.53
CA ARG A 46 18.22 19.03 -53.30
C ARG A 46 19.02 17.95 -54.03
N ILE A 47 19.30 16.82 -53.39
CA ILE A 47 19.40 15.53 -54.09
C ILE A 47 18.71 14.47 -53.25
N ALA A 48 17.86 13.72 -53.92
CA ALA A 48 16.99 12.68 -53.41
C ALA A 48 17.64 11.29 -53.57
N MET A 49 16.99 10.35 -52.87
CA MET A 49 16.67 8.99 -53.32
C MET A 49 17.63 7.81 -53.08
N LEU A 50 16.97 6.74 -52.57
CA LEU A 50 17.19 5.30 -52.74
C LEU A 50 18.40 4.72 -52.00
N GLY A 51 18.29 3.69 -51.17
CA GLY A 51 17.49 2.47 -51.34
C GLY A 51 18.49 1.32 -51.49
N GLY A 52 18.60 0.43 -50.49
CA GLY A 52 19.58 -0.65 -50.53
C GLY A 52 19.59 -1.49 -49.26
N ILE A 53 18.90 -2.62 -49.35
CA ILE A 53 18.73 -3.67 -48.35
C ILE A 53 19.93 -4.66 -48.40
N LEU A 54 20.22 -5.28 -47.24
CA LEU A 54 20.99 -6.51 -47.00
C LEU A 54 22.52 -6.50 -47.25
N SER A 55 23.29 -6.70 -46.18
CA SER A 55 24.17 -7.86 -46.02
C SER A 55 24.70 -7.96 -44.59
N ALA A 56 24.35 -9.05 -43.93
CA ALA A 56 24.90 -9.46 -42.65
C ALA A 56 26.39 -9.77 -42.79
N LEU A 57 27.24 -9.11 -42.01
CA LEU A 57 28.61 -9.54 -41.77
C LEU A 57 28.76 -9.80 -40.28
N VAL A 58 28.88 -11.07 -39.94
CA VAL A 58 29.30 -11.56 -38.62
C VAL A 58 30.74 -11.11 -38.41
N ILE A 59 30.96 -10.09 -37.57
CA ILE A 59 32.27 -9.78 -37.03
C ILE A 59 32.32 -10.33 -35.61
N ALA A 60 32.89 -11.53 -35.49
CA ALA A 60 33.50 -11.97 -34.24
C ALA A 60 34.73 -11.09 -33.98
N ALA A 61 34.62 -10.12 -33.09
CA ALA A 61 35.74 -9.33 -32.58
C ALA A 61 35.87 -9.54 -31.06
N GLY A 62 36.35 -10.72 -30.68
CA GLY A 62 37.05 -10.92 -29.42
C GLY A 62 38.50 -10.49 -29.58
N CYS A 63 38.75 -9.19 -29.63
CA CYS A 63 40.08 -8.61 -29.53
C CYS A 63 40.03 -7.45 -28.53
N ALA A 64 40.42 -7.74 -27.29
CA ALA A 64 40.73 -6.74 -26.29
C ALA A 64 42.03 -6.01 -26.70
N THR A 65 41.91 -5.02 -27.57
CA THR A 65 42.95 -4.00 -27.74
C THR A 65 42.47 -2.73 -27.04
N SER A 66 43.07 -2.48 -25.87
CA SER A 66 42.95 -1.23 -25.14
C SER A 66 43.58 -0.09 -25.96
N VAL A 67 42.79 0.47 -26.87
CA VAL A 67 43.13 1.75 -27.51
C VAL A 67 42.97 2.84 -26.44
N SER A 68 44.10 3.30 -25.92
CA SER A 68 44.18 4.44 -25.00
C SER A 68 43.70 5.71 -25.72
N GLY A 69 42.52 6.22 -25.33
CA GLY A 69 41.99 7.49 -25.83
C GLY A 69 40.49 7.51 -26.13
N HIS A 70 39.79 6.37 -26.11
CA HIS A 70 38.33 6.39 -26.25
C HIS A 70 37.65 6.77 -24.93
N PRO A 71 36.66 7.68 -24.96
CA PRO A 71 35.91 8.07 -23.78
C PRO A 71 35.26 6.84 -23.19
N VAL A 72 35.61 6.53 -21.94
CA VAL A 72 34.97 5.48 -21.16
C VAL A 72 33.49 5.84 -21.02
N ALA A 73 32.60 4.93 -21.40
CA ALA A 73 31.15 5.11 -21.23
C ALA A 73 30.85 5.44 -19.75
N GLY A 74 30.03 6.47 -19.53
CA GLY A 74 29.65 6.90 -18.19
C GLY A 74 28.87 5.81 -17.43
N PRO A 75 28.79 5.90 -16.10
CA PRO A 75 27.87 5.11 -15.29
C PRO A 75 26.42 5.26 -15.80
N ASN A 76 25.68 4.15 -15.88
CA ASN A 76 24.28 4.10 -16.29
C ASN A 76 23.38 4.06 -15.05
N THR A 77 23.13 5.22 -14.45
CA THR A 77 22.44 5.30 -13.16
C THR A 77 20.93 5.45 -13.29
N ALA A 78 20.45 6.18 -14.30
CA ALA A 78 19.03 6.49 -14.46
C ALA A 78 18.10 5.27 -14.46
N PRO A 79 18.41 4.13 -15.12
CA PRO A 79 17.51 2.98 -15.09
C PRO A 79 17.18 2.50 -13.68
N PHE A 80 18.15 2.55 -12.76
CA PHE A 80 17.98 2.10 -11.38
C PHE A 80 17.11 3.06 -10.58
N TYR A 81 17.43 4.37 -10.59
CA TYR A 81 16.63 5.35 -9.88
C TYR A 81 15.21 5.46 -10.45
N ALA A 82 15.05 5.40 -11.78
CA ALA A 82 13.74 5.41 -12.43
C ALA A 82 12.90 4.19 -12.04
N ALA A 83 13.50 3.00 -12.02
CA ALA A 83 12.81 1.78 -11.60
C ALA A 83 12.35 1.83 -10.13
N VAL A 84 13.18 2.38 -9.24
CA VAL A 84 12.84 2.46 -7.81
C VAL A 84 11.80 3.55 -7.54
N VAL A 85 11.87 4.70 -8.22
CA VAL A 85 10.81 5.72 -8.13
C VAL A 85 9.51 5.24 -8.77
N ASP A 86 9.57 4.48 -9.86
CA ASP A 86 8.39 3.81 -10.41
C ASP A 86 7.74 2.91 -9.35
N LEU A 87 8.52 2.03 -8.70
CA LEU A 87 8.06 1.18 -7.60
C LEU A 87 7.42 2.01 -6.48
N MET A 88 8.06 3.09 -6.03
CA MET A 88 7.55 3.99 -5.00
C MET A 88 6.17 4.57 -5.33
N SER A 89 5.89 4.75 -6.62
CA SER A 89 4.64 5.33 -7.11
C SER A 89 3.51 4.33 -7.37
N GLN A 90 3.81 3.03 -7.34
CA GLN A 90 2.81 2.01 -7.57
C GLN A 90 1.77 2.02 -6.44
N SER A 91 0.49 2.00 -6.80
CA SER A 91 -0.60 1.91 -5.81
C SER A 91 -0.70 0.53 -5.15
N ALA A 92 -0.18 -0.50 -5.80
CA ALA A 92 0.00 -1.83 -5.25
C ALA A 92 1.16 -2.52 -5.97
N ALA A 93 1.82 -3.45 -5.30
CA ALA A 93 2.91 -4.24 -5.84
C ALA A 93 2.75 -5.72 -5.49
N HIS A 94 3.30 -6.59 -6.35
CA HIS A 94 3.25 -8.05 -6.22
C HIS A 94 4.68 -8.58 -6.17
N TYR A 95 4.99 -9.27 -5.08
CA TYR A 95 6.28 -9.84 -4.79
C TYR A 95 6.14 -11.36 -4.62
N THR A 96 7.14 -12.09 -5.09
CA THR A 96 7.23 -13.53 -4.85
C THR A 96 8.64 -13.90 -4.44
N GLY A 97 8.79 -15.00 -3.72
CA GLY A 97 10.10 -15.52 -3.36
C GLY A 97 9.98 -16.83 -2.60
N SER A 98 11.07 -17.21 -1.95
CA SER A 98 11.09 -18.36 -1.04
C SER A 98 11.79 -18.03 0.26
N SER A 99 11.35 -18.68 1.32
CA SER A 99 12.02 -18.70 2.61
C SER A 99 13.27 -19.58 2.52
N ALA A 100 14.22 -19.35 3.42
CA ALA A 100 15.40 -20.19 3.57
C ALA A 100 15.07 -21.68 3.79
N GLN A 101 13.90 -21.96 4.38
CA GLN A 101 13.39 -23.31 4.65
C GLN A 101 12.71 -23.95 3.42
N GLY A 102 12.79 -23.31 2.24
CA GLY A 102 12.26 -23.82 0.98
C GLY A 102 10.77 -23.56 0.73
N GLY A 103 10.05 -22.93 1.67
CA GLY A 103 8.65 -22.55 1.48
C GLY A 103 8.53 -21.32 0.58
N ALA A 104 7.77 -21.40 -0.51
CA ALA A 104 7.46 -20.27 -1.37
C ALA A 104 6.51 -19.28 -0.67
N TRP A 105 6.60 -18.01 -1.02
CA TRP A 105 5.67 -16.98 -0.60
C TRP A 105 5.29 -16.09 -1.78
N ASP A 106 4.04 -15.61 -1.74
CA ASP A 106 3.42 -14.68 -2.69
C ASP A 106 2.77 -13.56 -1.88
N VAL A 107 3.13 -12.32 -2.15
CA VAL A 107 2.74 -11.15 -1.36
C VAL A 107 2.26 -10.06 -2.29
N ARG A 108 1.07 -9.53 -2.03
CA ARG A 108 0.52 -8.36 -2.70
C ARG A 108 0.25 -7.28 -1.67
N ALA A 109 0.86 -6.11 -1.85
CA ALA A 109 0.82 -5.02 -0.88
C ALA A 109 0.32 -3.73 -1.55
N THR A 110 -0.50 -2.95 -0.85
CA THR A 110 -0.92 -1.59 -1.24
C THR A 110 0.13 -0.57 -0.84
N ALA A 111 0.05 0.64 -1.41
CA ALA A 111 0.88 1.76 -1.00
C ALA A 111 0.67 2.14 0.48
N GLY A 112 -0.55 1.98 1.01
CA GLY A 112 -0.92 2.15 2.42
C GLY A 112 -0.32 1.12 3.39
N GLY A 113 0.22 0.01 2.86
CA GLY A 113 0.84 -1.04 3.66
C GLY A 113 -0.10 -2.17 4.08
N GLU A 114 -1.33 -2.19 3.56
CA GLU A 114 -2.18 -3.37 3.61
C GLU A 114 -1.64 -4.47 2.71
N VAL A 115 -1.79 -5.71 3.15
CA VAL A 115 -1.15 -6.87 2.51
C VAL A 115 -2.14 -8.01 2.43
N VAL A 116 -2.18 -8.68 1.28
CA VAL A 116 -2.64 -10.06 1.19
C VAL A 116 -1.46 -10.93 0.74
N ALA A 117 -1.18 -11.98 1.50
CA ALA A 117 -0.04 -12.86 1.27
C ALA A 117 -0.44 -14.32 1.41
N LYS A 118 0.39 -15.19 0.83
CA LYS A 118 0.26 -16.62 0.93
C LYS A 118 1.65 -17.23 1.07
N ALA A 119 1.87 -18.04 2.10
CA ALA A 119 3.16 -18.69 2.35
C ALA A 119 3.02 -20.19 2.56
N GLY A 120 3.91 -20.97 1.95
CA GLY A 120 3.89 -22.43 1.94
C GLY A 120 3.59 -23.00 0.55
N SER A 121 3.29 -24.29 0.49
CA SER A 121 3.07 -25.02 -0.77
C SER A 121 1.69 -25.68 -0.81
N GLY A 122 0.96 -25.50 -1.91
CA GLY A 122 -0.31 -26.16 -2.17
C GLY A 122 -1.33 -26.01 -1.01
N ALA A 123 -1.84 -27.14 -0.53
CA ALA A 123 -2.82 -27.20 0.55
C ALA A 123 -2.26 -26.85 1.94
N ASP A 124 -0.93 -26.80 2.10
CA ASP A 124 -0.23 -26.46 3.35
C ASP A 124 0.20 -24.98 3.40
N SER A 125 -0.45 -24.15 2.57
CA SER A 125 -0.24 -22.71 2.55
C SER A 125 -1.04 -22.01 3.66
N THR A 126 -0.43 -20.98 4.23
CA THR A 126 -1.01 -20.06 5.20
C THR A 126 -1.35 -18.77 4.46
N ASP A 127 -2.62 -18.38 4.44
CA ASP A 127 -3.00 -17.06 3.93
C ASP A 127 -2.72 -16.02 5.03
N VAL A 128 -2.26 -14.84 4.65
CA VAL A 128 -1.98 -13.73 5.57
C VAL A 128 -2.63 -12.46 5.05
N LEU A 129 -3.16 -11.68 6.00
CA LEU A 129 -3.76 -10.39 5.77
C LEU A 129 -3.14 -9.41 6.76
N VAL A 130 -2.60 -8.30 6.27
CA VAL A 130 -2.23 -7.15 7.10
C VAL A 130 -3.19 -6.03 6.77
N VAL A 131 -3.88 -5.51 7.77
CA VAL A 131 -4.79 -4.38 7.63
C VAL A 131 -4.73 -3.53 8.90
N ASP A 132 -4.62 -2.21 8.74
CA ASP A 132 -4.48 -1.25 9.86
C ASP A 132 -3.30 -1.61 10.80
N GLY A 133 -2.19 -2.08 10.21
CA GLY A 133 -0.99 -2.51 10.94
C GLY A 133 -1.15 -3.79 11.77
N LYS A 134 -2.31 -4.46 11.71
CA LYS A 134 -2.55 -5.75 12.38
C LYS A 134 -2.41 -6.90 11.40
N THR A 135 -1.70 -7.93 11.83
CA THR A 135 -1.47 -9.14 11.04
C THR A 135 -2.42 -10.25 11.44
N TYR A 136 -3.08 -10.84 10.45
CA TYR A 136 -3.95 -12.00 10.58
C TYR A 136 -3.40 -13.13 9.71
N ALA A 137 -3.44 -14.35 10.23
CA ALA A 137 -3.05 -15.54 9.49
C ALA A 137 -4.17 -16.57 9.50
N LYS A 138 -4.35 -17.25 8.37
CA LYS A 138 -5.28 -18.35 8.20
C LYS A 138 -4.47 -19.61 7.88
N PRO A 139 -3.94 -20.29 8.92
CA PRO A 139 -3.14 -21.49 8.73
C PRO A 139 -3.96 -22.65 8.16
N PRO A 140 -3.31 -23.57 7.42
CA PRO A 140 -3.94 -24.80 6.96
C PRO A 140 -4.19 -25.75 8.14
N LYS A 141 -5.10 -26.71 7.94
CA LYS A 141 -5.48 -27.68 8.99
C LYS A 141 -4.28 -28.41 9.61
N SER A 142 -3.27 -28.71 8.80
CA SER A 142 -2.04 -29.41 9.17
C SER A 142 -1.19 -28.62 10.19
N LYS A 143 -1.17 -27.29 10.10
CA LYS A 143 -0.36 -26.42 10.98
C LYS A 143 -1.09 -25.96 12.23
N ILE A 144 -2.42 -25.95 12.20
CA ILE A 144 -3.23 -25.55 13.36
C ILE A 144 -3.02 -26.48 14.56
N ALA A 145 -2.77 -27.77 14.34
CA ALA A 145 -2.78 -28.76 15.42
C ALA A 145 -1.62 -28.65 16.44
N ALA A 146 -0.54 -27.95 16.12
CA ALA A 146 0.68 -27.98 16.94
C ALA A 146 0.67 -27.00 18.14
N ASN A 147 0.04 -25.83 18.01
CA ASN A 147 0.29 -24.69 18.92
C ASN A 147 -0.98 -23.94 19.38
N LEU A 148 -2.13 -24.61 19.53
CA LEU A 148 -3.35 -23.93 19.97
C LEU A 148 -3.30 -23.54 21.46
N PRO A 149 -3.79 -22.33 21.82
CA PRO A 149 -4.00 -21.96 23.22
C PRO A 149 -4.92 -22.96 23.93
N ARG A 150 -4.75 -23.10 25.26
CA ARG A 150 -5.65 -23.92 26.08
C ARG A 150 -7.09 -23.44 25.91
N GLY A 151 -7.99 -24.37 25.59
CA GLY A 151 -9.42 -24.08 25.37
C GLY A 151 -9.81 -23.85 23.90
N ALA A 152 -8.85 -23.59 23.00
CA ALA A 152 -9.12 -23.61 21.57
C ALA A 152 -9.06 -25.04 21.03
N THR A 153 -10.10 -25.44 20.29
CA THR A 153 -10.14 -26.72 19.60
C THR A 153 -9.83 -26.53 18.12
N LEU A 154 -9.32 -27.56 17.43
CA LEU A 154 -9.08 -27.51 15.99
C LEU A 154 -10.32 -27.05 15.21
N SER A 155 -11.51 -27.56 15.59
CA SER A 155 -12.77 -27.16 14.99
C SER A 155 -13.12 -25.69 15.24
N SER A 156 -12.75 -25.13 16.40
CA SER A 156 -13.02 -23.73 16.73
C SER A 156 -12.21 -22.74 15.90
N VAL A 157 -11.02 -23.10 15.42
CA VAL A 157 -10.11 -22.21 14.67
C VAL A 157 -9.99 -22.54 13.18
N GLN A 158 -10.43 -23.73 12.76
CA GLN A 158 -10.30 -24.16 11.37
C GLN A 158 -11.01 -23.20 10.41
N GLY A 159 -10.25 -22.69 9.43
CA GLY A 159 -10.80 -21.80 8.40
C GLY A 159 -11.08 -20.38 8.88
N LYS A 160 -10.66 -20.02 10.09
CA LYS A 160 -10.74 -18.66 10.64
C LYS A 160 -9.41 -17.94 10.54
N TRP A 161 -9.50 -16.62 10.53
CA TRP A 161 -8.34 -15.74 10.70
C TRP A 161 -7.91 -15.72 12.16
N LEU A 162 -6.62 -15.90 12.41
CA LEU A 162 -5.98 -15.90 13.72
C LEU A 162 -5.04 -14.70 13.83
N THR A 163 -4.92 -14.12 15.02
CA THR A 163 -3.95 -13.05 15.33
C THR A 163 -3.45 -13.16 16.78
N GLY A 164 -2.53 -12.29 17.19
CA GLY A 164 -2.02 -12.21 18.57
C GLY A 164 -0.84 -13.13 18.88
N ASP A 165 -0.36 -13.89 17.89
CA ASP A 165 0.84 -14.72 17.99
C ASP A 165 1.76 -14.44 16.79
N ASP A 166 3.02 -14.10 17.09
CA ASP A 166 4.04 -13.78 16.08
C ASP A 166 4.37 -15.02 15.22
N ASP A 167 4.30 -16.21 15.81
CA ASP A 167 4.65 -17.46 15.16
C ASP A 167 3.68 -17.80 14.02
N LEU A 168 2.47 -17.23 14.02
CA LEU A 168 1.49 -17.37 12.94
C LEU A 168 1.99 -16.87 11.59
N THR A 169 3.00 -16.00 11.59
CA THR A 169 3.58 -15.42 10.37
C THR A 169 4.99 -15.92 10.07
N THR A 170 5.45 -16.93 10.81
CA THR A 170 6.75 -17.56 10.59
C THR A 170 6.89 -18.01 9.13
N GLY A 171 7.95 -17.55 8.46
CA GLY A 171 8.23 -17.88 7.06
C GLY A 171 7.68 -16.88 6.04
N ILE A 172 6.94 -15.87 6.48
CA ILE A 172 6.64 -14.69 5.66
C ILE A 172 7.72 -13.65 5.96
N PRO A 173 8.34 -13.03 4.94
CA PRO A 173 9.31 -11.97 5.18
C PRO A 173 8.69 -10.90 6.07
N SER A 174 9.35 -10.61 7.19
CA SER A 174 8.91 -9.60 8.15
C SER A 174 8.77 -8.27 7.43
N GLY A 175 7.55 -7.75 7.37
CA GLY A 175 7.24 -6.57 6.55
C GLY A 175 7.12 -6.94 5.08
N ALA A 176 5.98 -7.50 4.70
CA ALA A 176 5.45 -7.33 3.36
C ALA A 176 5.27 -5.82 3.11
N LEU A 177 6.37 -5.15 2.79
CA LEU A 177 6.47 -3.71 2.76
C LEU A 177 5.55 -3.17 1.66
N SER A 178 4.94 -2.04 1.95
CA SER A 178 4.36 -1.25 0.89
C SER A 178 5.44 -0.96 -0.17
N PRO A 179 5.05 -0.86 -1.46
CA PRO A 179 5.97 -0.42 -2.52
C PRO A 179 6.75 0.84 -2.16
N HIS A 180 6.10 1.76 -1.43
CA HIS A 180 6.70 3.00 -0.95
C HIS A 180 7.89 2.77 0.00
N GLU A 181 7.68 2.01 1.08
CA GLU A 181 8.73 1.74 2.06
C GLU A 181 9.89 0.94 1.47
N LEU A 182 9.59 -0.05 0.63
CA LEU A 182 10.60 -0.82 -0.06
C LEU A 182 11.44 0.04 -1.01
N ALA A 183 10.79 0.91 -1.78
CA ALA A 183 11.48 1.83 -2.67
C ALA A 183 12.36 2.82 -1.91
N LYS A 184 11.91 3.34 -0.77
CA LYS A 184 12.72 4.23 0.08
C LYS A 184 14.01 3.56 0.54
N GLN A 185 13.95 2.30 0.96
CA GLN A 185 15.14 1.54 1.33
C GLN A 185 16.07 1.29 0.14
N LEU A 186 15.51 0.96 -1.03
CA LEU A 186 16.27 0.78 -2.26
C LEU A 186 16.97 2.07 -2.73
N LEU A 187 16.31 3.23 -2.62
CA LEU A 187 16.93 4.53 -2.92
C LEU A 187 18.12 4.80 -1.99
N GLN A 188 17.96 4.59 -0.69
CA GLN A 188 19.06 4.75 0.27
C GLN A 188 20.22 3.80 -0.02
N ALA A 189 19.93 2.59 -0.50
CA ALA A 189 20.94 1.65 -0.92
C ALA A 189 21.66 2.11 -2.19
N LEU A 190 20.92 2.61 -3.19
CA LEU A 190 21.47 3.16 -4.44
C LEU A 190 22.33 4.39 -4.22
N ASP A 191 21.97 5.28 -3.30
CA ASP A 191 22.76 6.47 -2.96
C ASP A 191 24.12 6.11 -2.33
N ARG A 192 24.22 4.92 -1.74
CA ARG A 192 25.46 4.37 -1.16
C ARG A 192 26.24 3.48 -2.14
N THR A 193 25.67 3.21 -3.32
CA THR A 193 26.31 2.39 -4.34
C THR A 193 27.32 3.21 -5.13
N THR A 194 28.55 2.70 -5.25
CA THR A 194 29.63 3.37 -5.99
C THR A 194 29.91 2.75 -7.36
N ALA A 195 29.44 1.52 -7.61
CA ALA A 195 29.76 0.75 -8.80
C ALA A 195 28.49 0.43 -9.60
N PHE A 196 28.13 1.33 -10.52
CA PHE A 196 27.04 1.13 -11.48
C PHE A 196 27.56 0.51 -12.78
N PRO A 197 26.72 -0.28 -13.49
CA PRO A 197 27.05 -0.70 -14.85
C PRO A 197 27.18 0.52 -15.75
N ARG A 198 27.98 0.42 -16.79
CA ARG A 198 28.19 1.47 -17.78
C ARG A 198 27.21 1.33 -18.93
N VAL A 199 27.01 2.41 -19.68
CA VAL A 199 26.20 2.38 -20.89
C VAL A 199 26.79 1.39 -21.88
N GLY A 200 25.99 0.40 -22.30
CA GLY A 200 26.41 -0.67 -23.21
C GLY A 200 26.94 -1.94 -22.53
N ASP A 201 27.01 -1.96 -21.19
CA ASP A 201 27.34 -3.19 -20.46
C ASP A 201 26.29 -4.29 -20.73
N PRO A 202 26.69 -5.58 -20.69
CA PRO A 202 25.80 -6.69 -20.98
C PRO A 202 24.65 -6.76 -19.97
N THR A 203 23.49 -7.16 -20.46
CA THR A 203 22.29 -7.39 -19.67
C THR A 203 22.15 -8.87 -19.29
N VAL A 204 21.42 -9.13 -18.22
CA VAL A 204 21.03 -10.49 -17.79
C VAL A 204 19.55 -10.74 -18.07
N GLN A 205 19.17 -12.00 -18.35
CA GLN A 205 17.77 -12.36 -18.54
C GLN A 205 17.10 -12.66 -17.19
N ILE A 206 15.99 -11.99 -16.89
CA ILE A 206 15.15 -12.23 -15.71
C ILE A 206 13.70 -12.41 -16.17
N GLY A 207 13.17 -13.63 -16.05
CA GLY A 207 11.87 -13.95 -16.63
C GLY A 207 11.88 -13.69 -18.13
N SER A 208 10.95 -12.86 -18.62
CA SER A 208 10.88 -12.41 -20.01
C SER A 208 11.74 -11.19 -20.35
N ASP A 209 12.34 -10.53 -19.36
CA ASP A 209 13.00 -9.24 -19.51
C ASP A 209 14.52 -9.33 -19.51
N GLN A 210 15.15 -8.43 -20.27
CA GLN A 210 16.57 -8.12 -20.11
C GLN A 210 16.73 -7.09 -18.98
N ALA A 211 17.78 -7.24 -18.18
CA ALA A 211 17.98 -6.46 -16.97
C ALA A 211 19.41 -5.96 -16.82
N TYR A 212 19.54 -4.77 -16.24
CA TYR A 212 20.80 -4.30 -15.66
C TYR A 212 20.85 -4.70 -14.18
N GLU A 213 22.03 -5.12 -13.72
CA GLU A 213 22.27 -5.43 -12.31
C GLU A 213 23.21 -4.43 -11.67
N VAL A 214 22.96 -4.12 -10.40
CA VAL A 214 23.86 -3.33 -9.59
C VAL A 214 23.99 -3.93 -8.19
N PRO A 215 25.22 -4.18 -7.69
CA PRO A 215 25.42 -4.56 -6.30
C PRO A 215 25.17 -3.34 -5.40
N THR A 216 24.35 -3.52 -4.37
CA THR A 216 24.03 -2.49 -3.36
C THR A 216 24.32 -3.03 -1.96
N PRO A 217 24.37 -2.18 -0.92
CA PRO A 217 24.57 -2.63 0.46
C PRO A 217 23.50 -3.61 0.98
N ILE A 218 22.32 -3.65 0.37
CA ILE A 218 21.22 -4.56 0.77
C ILE A 218 21.03 -5.73 -0.21
N GLY A 219 21.93 -5.90 -1.18
CA GLY A 219 21.87 -6.97 -2.17
C GLY A 219 22.04 -6.50 -3.61
N THR A 220 21.96 -7.43 -4.56
CA THR A 220 22.03 -7.15 -5.98
C THR A 220 20.65 -6.80 -6.51
N LEU A 221 20.48 -5.54 -6.94
CA LEU A 221 19.25 -5.04 -7.52
C LEU A 221 19.30 -5.21 -9.05
N ALA A 222 18.27 -5.82 -9.61
CA ALA A 222 18.10 -5.92 -11.06
C ALA A 222 16.87 -5.14 -11.52
N VAL A 223 17.05 -4.33 -12.58
CA VAL A 223 16.02 -3.48 -13.18
C VAL A 223 15.93 -3.73 -14.67
N SER A 224 14.77 -3.54 -15.29
CA SER A 224 14.61 -3.74 -16.73
C SER A 224 15.59 -2.87 -17.53
N SER A 225 16.09 -3.37 -18.66
CA SER A 225 17.02 -2.64 -19.52
C SER A 225 16.32 -1.67 -20.47
N THR A 226 15.01 -1.81 -20.63
CA THR A 226 14.16 -0.94 -21.46
C THR A 226 13.16 -0.18 -20.60
N ALA A 227 12.88 1.04 -21.04
CA ALA A 227 11.84 1.87 -20.43
C ALA A 227 10.44 1.36 -20.83
N PRO A 228 9.41 1.49 -19.97
CA PRO A 228 9.48 2.01 -18.60
C PRO A 228 10.30 1.10 -17.68
N TYR A 229 11.25 1.70 -16.96
CA TYR A 229 12.17 0.97 -16.10
C TYR A 229 11.43 0.47 -14.87
N ARG A 230 11.61 -0.81 -14.53
CA ARG A 230 10.97 -1.43 -13.36
C ARG A 230 11.93 -2.31 -12.60
N VAL A 231 11.73 -2.42 -11.29
CA VAL A 231 12.44 -3.40 -10.47
C VAL A 231 11.97 -4.81 -10.86
N LEU A 232 12.91 -5.72 -11.06
CA LEU A 232 12.64 -7.10 -11.47
C LEU A 232 13.02 -8.11 -10.39
N ARG A 233 14.16 -7.87 -9.72
CA ARG A 233 14.70 -8.78 -8.71
C ARG A 233 15.55 -8.04 -7.68
N LEU A 234 15.45 -8.45 -6.43
CA LEU A 234 16.41 -8.11 -5.38
C LEU A 234 16.97 -9.41 -4.79
N SER A 235 18.24 -9.69 -5.08
CA SER A 235 18.95 -10.84 -4.50
C SER A 235 19.68 -10.41 -3.24
N PRO A 236 19.60 -11.15 -2.12
CA PRO A 236 20.37 -10.85 -0.92
C PRO A 236 21.87 -10.80 -1.19
N PRO A 237 22.66 -10.09 -0.36
CA PRO A 237 24.10 -10.04 -0.52
C PRO A 237 24.72 -11.44 -0.39
N ASP A 238 25.65 -11.77 -1.30
CA ASP A 238 26.36 -13.05 -1.26
C ASP A 238 27.09 -13.21 0.08
N GLY A 239 26.74 -14.24 0.87
CA GLY A 239 27.18 -14.44 2.25
C GLY A 239 28.66 -14.80 2.47
N THR A 240 29.60 -14.17 1.75
CA THR A 240 31.03 -14.48 1.81
C THR A 240 31.88 -13.36 2.43
N GLY A 241 31.39 -12.75 3.51
CA GLY A 241 32.18 -11.83 4.34
C GLY A 241 31.83 -11.93 5.82
N PRO A 242 32.80 -12.11 6.75
CA PRO A 242 32.56 -12.03 8.17
C PRO A 242 32.31 -10.56 8.54
N THR A 243 31.05 -10.12 8.55
CA THR A 243 30.68 -8.82 9.10
C THR A 243 30.38 -8.96 10.58
N THR A 244 31.41 -8.77 11.39
CA THR A 244 31.36 -8.64 12.86
C THR A 244 30.87 -7.25 13.32
N THR A 245 30.34 -6.41 12.44
CA THR A 245 29.66 -5.19 12.85
C THR A 245 28.25 -5.53 13.33
N THR A 246 28.11 -5.62 14.64
CA THR A 246 26.86 -5.45 15.39
C THR A 246 26.14 -4.18 14.92
N GLN A 247 25.34 -4.28 13.86
CA GLN A 247 24.31 -3.30 13.59
C GLN A 247 23.27 -3.44 14.71
N SER A 248 23.04 -2.32 15.39
CA SER A 248 22.05 -2.18 16.45
C SER A 248 20.68 -2.69 15.95
N LEU A 249 20.06 -3.54 16.77
CA LEU A 249 18.70 -4.07 16.60
C LEU A 249 17.59 -2.98 16.74
N ASP A 250 17.96 -1.70 16.84
CA ASP A 250 17.02 -0.58 16.97
C ASP A 250 16.62 0.08 15.64
N ALA A 251 17.06 -0.44 14.48
CA ALA A 251 16.51 -0.03 13.19
C ALA A 251 15.26 -0.86 12.86
N PRO A 252 14.06 -0.25 12.76
CA PRO A 252 12.88 -0.97 12.33
C PRO A 252 13.03 -1.32 10.84
N GLY A 253 13.16 -2.61 10.50
CA GLY A 253 12.99 -3.08 9.12
C GLY A 253 14.23 -3.58 8.38
N GLY A 254 15.03 -4.47 8.98
CA GLY A 254 15.93 -5.33 8.20
C GLY A 254 15.12 -6.33 7.37
N ILE A 255 14.84 -6.02 6.10
CA ILE A 255 14.01 -6.82 5.15
C ILE A 255 14.58 -8.23 4.93
N LEU A 256 15.89 -8.39 5.03
CA LEU A 256 16.59 -9.63 4.73
C LEU A 256 17.22 -10.17 6.01
N GLY A 257 16.39 -10.86 6.79
CA GLY A 257 16.76 -11.82 7.83
C GLY A 257 18.07 -11.58 8.57
N GLY A 258 17.97 -11.03 9.78
CA GLY A 258 18.98 -11.29 10.80
C GLY A 258 19.04 -12.80 11.10
N GLN A 259 20.25 -13.34 11.00
CA GLN A 259 20.73 -14.67 11.39
C GLN A 259 20.57 -15.82 10.39
N GLY A 260 21.65 -16.07 9.63
CA GLY A 260 22.20 -17.42 9.45
C GLY A 260 21.89 -18.14 8.15
N ASP A 261 20.69 -17.97 7.59
CA ASP A 261 20.27 -18.75 6.42
C ASP A 261 20.09 -17.88 5.17
N GLN A 262 20.60 -18.36 4.03
CA GLN A 262 20.54 -17.64 2.76
C GLN A 262 19.09 -17.40 2.34
N ALA A 263 18.63 -16.16 2.45
CA ALA A 263 17.36 -15.73 1.90
C ALA A 263 17.39 -15.88 0.37
N ALA A 264 16.28 -16.32 -0.23
CA ALA A 264 16.17 -16.38 -1.68
C ALA A 264 15.89 -14.99 -2.28
N PRO A 265 16.14 -14.79 -3.59
CA PRO A 265 15.80 -13.53 -4.25
C PRO A 265 14.31 -13.20 -4.17
N ILE A 266 14.02 -11.91 -3.97
CA ILE A 266 12.69 -11.34 -4.11
C ILE A 266 12.47 -11.03 -5.59
N MET A 267 11.41 -11.56 -6.16
CA MET A 267 10.99 -11.32 -7.53
C MET A 267 9.82 -10.35 -7.56
N PHE A 268 9.90 -9.34 -8.42
CA PHE A 268 8.88 -8.31 -8.59
C PHE A 268 8.05 -8.65 -9.83
N VAL A 269 6.75 -8.88 -9.63
CA VAL A 269 5.83 -9.26 -10.69
C VAL A 269 5.19 -8.00 -11.27
N ALA A 270 5.25 -7.84 -12.59
CA ALA A 270 4.63 -6.70 -13.26
C ALA A 270 3.11 -6.76 -13.10
N MET A 271 2.51 -5.64 -12.69
CA MET A 271 1.06 -5.52 -12.46
C MET A 271 0.41 -4.57 -13.47
N THR A 272 -0.69 -5.02 -14.07
CA THR A 272 -1.58 -4.15 -14.85
C THR A 272 -2.43 -3.27 -13.91
N PRO A 273 -3.08 -2.20 -14.42
CA PRO A 273 -4.05 -1.45 -13.64
C PRO A 273 -5.17 -2.32 -13.06
N ALA A 274 -5.62 -3.34 -13.80
CA ALA A 274 -6.64 -4.28 -13.34
C ALA A 274 -6.13 -5.16 -12.20
N ASP A 275 -4.87 -5.62 -12.27
CA ASP A 275 -4.27 -6.41 -11.18
C ASP A 275 -4.15 -5.60 -9.89
N ARG A 276 -3.76 -4.32 -10.01
CA ARG A 276 -3.68 -3.42 -8.84
C ARG A 276 -5.04 -3.21 -8.20
N GLU A 277 -6.08 -2.93 -8.99
CA GLU A 277 -7.45 -2.86 -8.52
C GLU A 277 -7.90 -4.16 -7.84
N GLN A 278 -7.53 -5.31 -8.40
CA GLN A 278 -7.83 -6.60 -7.80
C GLN A 278 -7.19 -6.79 -6.43
N VAL A 279 -5.98 -6.26 -6.18
CA VAL A 279 -5.36 -6.31 -4.84
C VAL A 279 -6.21 -5.60 -3.79
N TYR A 280 -6.72 -4.40 -4.10
CA TYR A 280 -7.62 -3.69 -3.19
C TYR A 280 -8.91 -4.47 -2.94
N ASN A 281 -9.50 -5.04 -3.99
CA ASN A 281 -10.71 -5.86 -3.88
C ASN A 281 -10.47 -7.11 -3.03
N ASP A 282 -9.33 -7.79 -3.22
CA ASP A 282 -8.94 -8.95 -2.42
C ASP A 282 -8.80 -8.57 -0.95
N ILE A 283 -8.10 -7.47 -0.63
CA ILE A 283 -7.94 -7.00 0.76
C ILE A 283 -9.29 -6.66 1.37
N VAL A 284 -10.18 -5.95 0.66
CA VAL A 284 -11.55 -5.66 1.13
C VAL A 284 -12.32 -6.94 1.41
N ASN A 285 -12.31 -7.89 0.46
CA ASN A 285 -13.03 -9.15 0.59
C ASN A 285 -12.51 -9.98 1.77
N GLN A 286 -11.19 -10.08 1.94
CA GLN A 286 -10.61 -10.81 3.08
C GLN A 286 -10.90 -10.09 4.41
N THR A 287 -10.79 -8.75 4.45
CA THR A 287 -11.08 -7.94 5.64
C THR A 287 -12.52 -8.14 6.12
N GLN A 288 -13.49 -8.24 5.21
CA GLN A 288 -14.89 -8.52 5.57
C GLN A 288 -15.08 -9.88 6.26
N THR A 289 -14.19 -10.85 6.03
CA THR A 289 -14.23 -12.16 6.69
C THR A 289 -13.63 -12.16 8.10
N LEU A 290 -13.04 -11.04 8.55
CA LEU A 290 -12.47 -10.89 9.91
C LEU A 290 -13.53 -10.86 11.00
N SER A 291 -14.83 -10.79 10.67
CA SER A 291 -15.92 -10.84 11.67
C SER A 291 -15.90 -12.13 12.49
N ASN A 292 -15.33 -13.20 11.94
CA ASN A 292 -15.13 -14.48 12.60
C ASN A 292 -13.67 -14.75 12.97
N SER A 293 -12.82 -13.71 13.02
CA SER A 293 -11.42 -13.84 13.43
C SER A 293 -11.29 -14.10 14.93
N MET A 294 -10.22 -14.79 15.31
CA MET A 294 -9.90 -15.14 16.69
C MET A 294 -8.53 -14.59 17.07
N ASP A 295 -8.42 -14.07 18.29
CA ASP A 295 -7.14 -13.68 18.88
C ASP A 295 -6.62 -14.84 19.73
N VAL A 296 -5.54 -15.49 19.29
CA VAL A 296 -4.88 -16.60 19.99
C VAL A 296 -3.80 -16.11 20.97
N GLY A 297 -3.51 -14.81 20.96
CA GLY A 297 -2.65 -14.13 21.93
C GLY A 297 -3.30 -13.94 23.31
N ILE A 298 -4.59 -14.24 23.43
CA ILE A 298 -5.38 -14.11 24.67
C ILE A 298 -5.89 -15.48 25.11
N ASN A 299 -5.54 -15.86 26.34
CA ASN A 299 -6.03 -17.05 27.01
C ASN A 299 -7.17 -16.69 27.97
N PHE A 300 -8.32 -17.36 27.79
CA PHE A 300 -9.49 -17.25 28.66
C PHE A 300 -9.55 -18.44 29.59
N GLN A 301 -9.51 -18.18 30.89
CA GLN A 301 -9.91 -19.14 31.91
C GLN A 301 -11.31 -18.78 32.35
N PHE A 302 -12.27 -19.67 32.12
CA PHE A 302 -13.64 -19.46 32.55
C PHE A 302 -14.11 -20.64 33.39
N ASP A 303 -15.13 -20.39 34.20
CA ASP A 303 -15.82 -21.45 34.91
C ASP A 303 -16.70 -22.22 33.90
N PRO A 304 -16.36 -23.48 33.56
CA PRO A 304 -17.11 -24.26 32.58
C PRO A 304 -18.48 -24.69 33.12
N SER A 305 -18.67 -24.70 34.44
CA SER A 305 -19.98 -24.93 35.04
C SER A 305 -20.90 -23.73 34.86
N GLY A 306 -20.35 -22.52 35.01
CA GLY A 306 -21.13 -21.27 35.07
C GLY A 306 -22.21 -21.30 36.15
N ASP A 307 -22.82 -20.15 36.41
CA ASP A 307 -24.07 -20.07 37.16
C ASP A 307 -25.22 -20.15 36.15
N LEU A 308 -26.00 -21.23 36.21
CA LEU A 308 -27.20 -21.43 35.41
C LEU A 308 -28.44 -21.12 36.25
N ASN A 309 -29.18 -20.09 35.86
CA ASN A 309 -30.44 -19.73 36.52
C ASN A 309 -31.60 -19.80 35.52
N CYS A 310 -32.40 -20.85 35.63
CA CYS A 310 -33.54 -21.10 34.76
C CYS A 310 -34.86 -20.76 35.45
N THR A 311 -35.66 -19.97 34.77
CA THR A 311 -37.05 -19.69 35.09
C THR A 311 -37.95 -20.31 34.03
N GLU A 312 -39.27 -20.26 34.24
CA GLU A 312 -40.23 -20.73 33.24
C GLU A 312 -40.16 -19.95 31.91
N ALA A 313 -39.62 -18.72 31.94
CA ALA A 313 -39.59 -17.82 30.78
C ALA A 313 -38.23 -17.82 30.05
N ALA A 314 -37.13 -18.12 30.74
CA ALA A 314 -35.80 -18.10 30.16
C ALA A 314 -34.78 -18.75 31.09
N CYS A 315 -33.65 -19.19 30.51
CA CYS A 315 -32.44 -19.50 31.26
C CYS A 315 -31.41 -18.39 31.10
N THR A 316 -30.88 -17.91 32.21
CA THR A 316 -29.72 -17.00 32.25
C THR A 316 -28.48 -17.82 32.55
N VAL A 317 -27.49 -17.70 31.67
CA VAL A 317 -26.17 -18.32 31.84
C VAL A 317 -25.20 -17.22 32.21
N THR A 318 -24.55 -17.32 33.36
CA THR A 318 -23.51 -16.39 33.82
C THR A 318 -22.20 -17.14 33.99
N SER A 319 -21.08 -16.59 33.51
CA SER A 319 -19.76 -17.18 33.73
C SER A 319 -18.76 -16.13 34.16
N LYS A 320 -17.92 -16.47 35.14
CA LYS A 320 -16.75 -15.70 35.51
C LYS A 320 -15.63 -16.00 34.52
N VAL A 321 -15.14 -14.96 33.88
CA VAL A 321 -14.10 -15.02 32.85
C VAL A 321 -12.87 -14.30 33.37
N THR A 322 -11.76 -15.02 33.41
CA THR A 322 -10.43 -14.49 33.69
C THR A 322 -9.64 -14.46 32.40
N THR A 323 -9.15 -13.29 32.02
CA THR A 323 -8.34 -13.09 30.81
C THR A 323 -6.87 -12.96 31.17
N SER A 324 -6.02 -13.51 30.32
CA SER A 324 -4.56 -13.45 30.44
C SER A 324 -3.94 -13.46 29.03
N THR A 325 -2.77 -12.86 28.87
CA THR A 325 -2.05 -12.86 27.58
C THR A 325 -1.12 -14.07 27.48
N THR A 326 -1.07 -14.73 26.32
CA THR A 326 -0.09 -15.78 26.00
C THR A 326 1.17 -15.21 25.35
N ALA A 327 1.14 -13.95 24.90
CA ALA A 327 2.27 -13.27 24.28
C ALA A 327 3.52 -13.31 25.19
N THR A 328 4.63 -13.82 24.65
CA THR A 328 5.91 -14.01 25.34
C THR A 328 6.76 -12.74 25.43
N ARG A 329 6.40 -11.66 24.70
CA ARG A 329 7.13 -10.39 24.78
C ARG A 329 6.81 -9.66 26.08
N LYS A 330 7.83 -9.07 26.71
CA LYS A 330 7.77 -8.19 27.91
C LYS A 330 6.91 -6.92 27.74
N ALA A 331 6.16 -6.77 26.66
CA ALA A 331 5.22 -5.67 26.50
C ALA A 331 3.99 -5.96 27.37
N THR A 332 3.81 -5.19 28.43
CA THR A 332 2.55 -5.14 29.19
C THR A 332 1.44 -4.69 28.24
N LEU A 333 0.76 -5.66 27.63
CA LEU A 333 -0.46 -5.43 26.86
C LEU A 333 -1.54 -4.96 27.85
N SER A 334 -1.74 -3.65 27.92
CA SER A 334 -2.83 -3.04 28.67
C SER A 334 -3.95 -2.62 27.72
N GLY A 335 -5.20 -2.92 28.06
CA GLY A 335 -6.34 -2.54 27.24
C GLY A 335 -7.52 -3.47 27.46
N ASN A 336 -8.45 -3.45 26.51
CA ASN A 336 -9.60 -4.32 26.50
C ASN A 336 -9.64 -5.18 25.22
N VAL A 337 -10.22 -6.38 25.32
CA VAL A 337 -10.47 -7.33 24.24
C VAL A 337 -11.98 -7.53 24.11
N SER A 338 -12.47 -7.74 22.89
CA SER A 338 -13.85 -8.15 22.67
C SER A 338 -13.96 -9.67 22.84
N ALA A 339 -14.88 -10.12 23.69
CA ALA A 339 -15.15 -11.53 23.91
C ALA A 339 -16.60 -11.84 23.52
N VAL A 340 -16.80 -13.00 22.89
CA VAL A 340 -18.11 -13.55 22.60
C VAL A 340 -18.30 -14.82 23.43
N MET A 341 -19.35 -14.84 24.25
CA MET A 341 -19.78 -16.01 24.98
C MET A 341 -20.97 -16.63 24.25
N LYS A 342 -20.87 -17.91 23.93
CA LYS A 342 -21.96 -18.75 23.41
C LYS A 342 -22.29 -19.82 24.43
N ALA A 343 -23.59 -20.00 24.70
CA ALA A 343 -24.07 -21.06 25.56
C ALA A 343 -25.06 -21.93 24.78
N SER A 344 -24.79 -23.23 24.71
CA SER A 344 -25.70 -24.24 24.16
C SER A 344 -26.41 -24.92 25.32
N LEU A 345 -27.74 -24.79 25.42
CA LEU A 345 -28.51 -25.39 26.52
C LEU A 345 -29.29 -26.61 26.03
N THR A 346 -29.42 -27.62 26.88
CA THR A 346 -30.38 -28.72 26.70
C THR A 346 -31.26 -28.85 27.93
N VAL A 347 -32.55 -29.09 27.71
CA VAL A 347 -33.57 -29.27 28.75
C VAL A 347 -34.14 -30.67 28.59
N GLU A 348 -33.91 -31.55 29.56
CA GLU A 348 -34.28 -32.98 29.45
C GLU A 348 -33.77 -33.62 28.14
N GLY A 349 -32.54 -33.28 27.75
CA GLY A 349 -31.91 -33.74 26.50
C GLY A 349 -32.42 -33.08 25.21
N ARG A 350 -33.42 -32.19 25.28
CA ARG A 350 -33.91 -31.43 24.12
C ARG A 350 -33.05 -30.18 23.90
N PRO A 351 -32.43 -29.98 22.72
CA PRO A 351 -31.63 -28.78 22.47
C PRO A 351 -32.52 -27.54 22.37
N SER A 352 -32.04 -26.46 22.98
CA SER A 352 -32.58 -25.11 22.84
C SER A 352 -31.93 -24.37 21.65
N ALA A 353 -32.33 -23.12 21.39
CA ALA A 353 -31.63 -22.25 20.46
C ALA A 353 -30.27 -21.77 21.01
N GLY A 354 -30.08 -21.82 22.34
CA GLY A 354 -28.90 -21.28 23.01
C GLY A 354 -28.95 -19.76 23.16
N CYS A 355 -27.88 -19.19 23.70
CA CYS A 355 -27.69 -17.73 23.75
C CYS A 355 -26.27 -17.32 23.37
N SER A 356 -26.13 -16.08 22.90
CA SER A 356 -24.85 -15.46 22.59
C SER A 356 -24.82 -14.02 23.08
N THR A 357 -23.70 -13.60 23.67
CA THR A 357 -23.47 -12.20 24.06
C THR A 357 -22.05 -11.78 23.70
N ALA A 358 -21.86 -10.50 23.40
CA ALA A 358 -20.56 -9.90 23.15
C ALA A 358 -20.28 -8.85 24.22
N GLN A 359 -19.09 -8.86 24.81
CA GLN A 359 -18.69 -7.92 25.85
C GLN A 359 -17.21 -7.57 25.71
N THR A 360 -16.87 -6.32 26.03
CA THR A 360 -15.49 -5.87 26.13
C THR A 360 -14.95 -6.21 27.52
N LEU A 361 -13.89 -7.02 27.58
CA LEU A 361 -13.23 -7.48 28.80
C LEU A 361 -11.83 -6.86 28.90
N PRO A 362 -11.25 -6.65 30.10
CA PRO A 362 -9.85 -6.26 30.20
C PRO A 362 -8.96 -7.36 29.59
N ILE A 363 -7.82 -7.01 28.99
CA ILE A 363 -6.83 -7.97 28.44
C ILE A 363 -6.21 -8.84 29.54
N SER A 364 -6.14 -8.31 30.76
CA SER A 364 -5.73 -9.05 31.96
C SER A 364 -6.60 -8.66 33.12
N GLY A 365 -7.41 -9.60 33.61
CA GLY A 365 -8.30 -9.35 34.75
C GLY A 365 -9.47 -10.32 34.82
N ASN A 366 -10.33 -10.06 35.79
CA ASN A 366 -11.56 -10.83 36.02
C ASN A 366 -12.76 -10.04 35.53
N SER A 367 -13.72 -10.71 34.93
CA SER A 367 -15.00 -10.15 34.49
C SER A 367 -16.10 -11.20 34.53
N VAL A 368 -17.34 -10.77 34.36
CA VAL A 368 -18.51 -11.65 34.31
C VAL A 368 -19.22 -11.40 32.98
N MET A 369 -19.55 -12.48 32.27
CA MET A 369 -20.36 -12.45 31.07
C MET A 369 -21.69 -13.16 31.35
N SER A 370 -22.79 -12.63 30.80
CA SER A 370 -24.13 -13.21 30.95
C SER A 370 -24.91 -13.18 29.64
N CYS A 371 -25.59 -14.28 29.30
CA CYS A 371 -26.55 -14.33 28.20
C CYS A 371 -27.86 -15.00 28.63
N VAL A 372 -28.94 -14.69 27.92
CA VAL A 372 -30.29 -15.17 28.23
C VAL A 372 -30.84 -15.94 27.04
N ASP A 373 -31.25 -17.19 27.25
CA ASP A 373 -31.94 -18.01 26.27
C ASP A 373 -33.44 -18.08 26.60
N THR A 374 -34.25 -17.37 25.84
CA THR A 374 -35.71 -17.34 25.96
C THR A 374 -36.39 -18.52 25.26
N SER A 375 -35.67 -19.29 24.44
CA SER A 375 -36.25 -20.43 23.71
C SER A 375 -36.58 -21.62 24.63
N VAL A 376 -35.96 -21.68 25.81
CA VAL A 376 -36.25 -22.66 26.86
C VAL A 376 -37.70 -22.61 27.35
N ALA A 377 -38.38 -21.46 27.25
CA ALA A 377 -39.77 -21.30 27.68
C ALA A 377 -40.70 -22.30 26.97
N ALA A 378 -40.56 -22.45 25.65
CA ALA A 378 -41.38 -23.37 24.86
C ALA A 378 -41.14 -24.83 25.28
N ILE A 379 -39.87 -25.21 25.45
CA ILE A 379 -39.50 -26.57 25.86
C ILE A 379 -40.06 -26.90 27.26
N THR A 380 -39.92 -25.96 28.19
CA THR A 380 -40.41 -26.12 29.57
C THR A 380 -41.93 -26.16 29.62
N SER A 381 -42.61 -25.35 28.81
CA SER A 381 -44.08 -25.38 28.67
C SER A 381 -44.57 -26.74 28.16
N ASP A 382 -43.91 -27.30 27.14
CA ASP A 382 -44.24 -28.64 26.62
C ASP A 382 -44.08 -29.74 27.68
N ILE A 383 -42.95 -29.73 28.40
CA ILE A 383 -42.68 -30.72 29.46
C ILE A 383 -43.74 -30.61 30.55
N ARG A 384 -44.11 -29.39 30.95
CA ARG A 384 -45.15 -29.18 31.95
C ARG A 384 -46.52 -29.65 31.47
N ALA A 385 -46.88 -29.39 30.22
CA ALA A 385 -48.13 -29.87 29.65
C ALA A 385 -48.20 -31.40 29.66
N ALA A 386 -47.09 -32.07 29.29
CA ALA A 386 -46.98 -33.52 29.34
C ALA A 386 -47.10 -34.06 30.78
N LYS A 387 -46.42 -33.44 31.75
CA LYS A 387 -46.47 -33.85 33.17
C LYS A 387 -47.83 -33.60 33.81
N ARG A 388 -48.52 -32.52 33.44
CA ARG A 388 -49.91 -32.28 33.86
C ARG A 388 -50.87 -33.32 33.29
N ALA A 389 -50.70 -33.70 32.02
CA ALA A 389 -51.50 -34.77 31.42
C ALA A 389 -51.25 -36.13 32.11
N GLU A 390 -49.99 -36.43 32.48
CA GLU A 390 -49.64 -37.62 33.26
C GLU A 390 -50.29 -37.62 34.65
N ALA A 391 -50.22 -36.49 35.36
CA ALA A 391 -50.85 -36.33 36.67
C ALA A 391 -52.37 -36.51 36.59
N GLN A 392 -53.02 -35.88 35.59
CA GLN A 392 -54.46 -36.01 35.39
C GLN A 392 -54.88 -37.44 35.05
N ALA A 393 -54.09 -38.14 34.22
CA ALA A 393 -54.35 -39.53 33.89
C ALA A 393 -54.26 -40.44 35.13
N LYS A 394 -53.28 -40.21 36.01
CA LYS A 394 -53.13 -40.93 37.29
C LYS A 394 -54.26 -40.60 38.27
N ALA A 395 -54.60 -39.32 38.43
CA ALA A 395 -55.70 -38.90 39.29
C ALA A 395 -57.04 -39.51 38.88
N ASN A 396 -57.33 -39.54 37.58
CA ASN A 396 -58.54 -40.18 37.04
C ASN A 396 -58.56 -41.69 37.29
N ALA A 397 -57.40 -42.36 37.25
CA ALA A 397 -57.30 -43.80 37.49
C ALA A 397 -57.45 -44.16 38.98
N GLU A 398 -56.97 -43.29 39.88
CA GLU A 398 -56.92 -43.55 41.32
C GLU A 398 -58.10 -42.93 42.11
N GLY A 399 -58.93 -42.12 41.46
CA GLY A 399 -60.14 -41.51 42.04
C GLY A 399 -59.86 -40.40 43.05
N HIS A 400 -58.66 -39.84 43.07
CA HIS A 400 -58.25 -38.73 43.93
C HIS A 400 -57.11 -37.93 43.29
N ASP A 401 -56.84 -36.71 43.79
CA ASP A 401 -55.79 -35.84 43.26
C ASP A 401 -54.39 -36.42 43.53
N VAL A 402 -53.55 -36.47 42.49
CA VAL A 402 -52.17 -36.97 42.56
C VAL A 402 -51.19 -35.82 42.36
N TYR A 403 -50.25 -35.66 43.30
CA TYR A 403 -49.14 -34.70 43.17
C TYR A 403 -47.91 -35.40 42.57
N LEU A 404 -47.48 -34.96 41.39
CA LEU A 404 -46.22 -35.42 40.80
C LEU A 404 -45.12 -34.42 41.14
N ASN A 405 -44.16 -34.84 41.96
CA ASN A 405 -42.88 -34.15 42.04
C ASN A 405 -42.08 -34.49 40.77
N TRP A 406 -41.60 -33.47 40.08
CA TRP A 406 -40.73 -33.62 38.93
C TRP A 406 -39.70 -32.49 38.95
N ASP A 407 -38.47 -32.86 38.60
CA ASP A 407 -37.37 -31.92 38.43
C ASP A 407 -37.06 -31.80 36.93
N VAL A 408 -36.63 -30.61 36.52
CA VAL A 408 -36.17 -30.34 35.15
C VAL A 408 -34.66 -30.26 35.15
N HIS A 409 -34.02 -31.21 34.51
CA HIS A 409 -32.59 -31.20 34.29
C HIS A 409 -32.28 -30.29 33.10
N VAL A 410 -31.56 -29.21 33.39
CA VAL A 410 -31.00 -28.32 32.37
C VAL A 410 -29.48 -28.44 32.42
N SER A 411 -28.86 -28.64 31.27
CA SER A 411 -27.40 -28.59 31.14
C SER A 411 -27.02 -27.49 30.16
N ALA A 412 -25.89 -26.84 30.40
CA ALA A 412 -25.35 -25.80 29.55
C ALA A 412 -23.89 -26.13 29.20
N GLN A 413 -23.54 -25.92 27.92
CA GLN A 413 -22.17 -25.95 27.45
C GLN A 413 -21.78 -24.53 27.07
N ILE A 414 -20.77 -23.97 27.77
CA ILE A 414 -20.32 -22.60 27.60
C ILE A 414 -19.02 -22.58 26.80
N GLU A 415 -18.96 -21.74 25.77
CA GLU A 415 -17.77 -21.44 25.00
C GLU A 415 -17.53 -19.92 25.03
N VAL A 416 -16.34 -19.50 25.48
CA VAL A 416 -15.91 -18.10 25.45
C VAL A 416 -14.73 -17.98 24.51
N THR A 417 -14.81 -17.04 23.56
CA THR A 417 -13.76 -16.80 22.57
C THR A 417 -13.42 -15.31 22.50
N ALA A 418 -12.14 -14.96 22.34
CA ALA A 418 -11.77 -13.62 21.90
C ALA A 418 -12.15 -13.46 20.44
N THR A 419 -12.80 -12.35 20.14
CA THR A 419 -12.90 -11.86 18.77
C THR A 419 -11.84 -10.78 18.57
N ALA A 420 -11.03 -10.94 17.53
CA ALA A 420 -9.97 -9.96 17.27
C ALA A 420 -10.55 -8.61 16.79
N MET A 421 -11.77 -8.62 16.22
CA MET A 421 -12.41 -7.45 15.66
C MET A 421 -13.94 -7.44 15.87
N ILE A 422 -14.51 -6.24 15.93
CA ILE A 422 -15.97 -6.01 15.88
C ILE A 422 -16.37 -5.47 14.50
N GLN A 423 -17.64 -5.65 14.11
CA GLN A 423 -18.11 -5.29 12.77
C GLN A 423 -17.86 -3.81 12.40
N ALA A 424 -18.07 -2.88 13.34
CA ALA A 424 -17.84 -1.46 13.08
C ALA A 424 -16.39 -1.12 12.73
N GLU A 425 -15.42 -1.85 13.31
CA GLU A 425 -14.01 -1.67 13.02
C GLU A 425 -13.64 -2.28 11.66
N ILE A 426 -14.24 -3.42 11.32
CA ILE A 426 -14.11 -4.02 9.97
C ILE A 426 -14.64 -3.04 8.92
N ASP A 427 -15.81 -2.44 9.16
CA ASP A 427 -16.41 -1.46 8.24
C ASP A 427 -15.50 -0.24 8.08
N ARG A 428 -14.90 0.26 9.18
CA ARG A 428 -13.89 1.34 9.14
C ARG A 428 -12.71 0.96 8.25
N MET A 429 -12.10 -0.21 8.47
CA MET A 429 -10.95 -0.68 7.68
C MET A 429 -11.30 -0.84 6.20
N VAL A 430 -12.47 -1.42 5.88
CA VAL A 430 -12.96 -1.53 4.51
C VAL A 430 -13.14 -0.15 3.86
N THR A 431 -13.67 0.83 4.58
CA THR A 431 -13.80 2.21 4.08
C THR A 431 -12.44 2.85 3.80
N VAL A 432 -11.44 2.64 4.66
CA VAL A 432 -10.07 3.15 4.44
C VAL A 432 -9.48 2.57 3.16
N VAL A 433 -9.49 1.24 3.01
CA VAL A 433 -8.94 0.56 1.82
C VAL A 433 -9.68 0.96 0.54
N ARG A 434 -11.01 1.10 0.58
CA ARG A 434 -11.80 1.58 -0.57
C ARG A 434 -11.47 3.02 -0.95
N THR A 435 -11.30 3.89 0.05
CA THR A 435 -10.92 5.28 -0.19
C THR A 435 -9.54 5.36 -0.83
N GLU A 436 -8.60 4.51 -0.41
CA GLU A 436 -7.29 4.39 -1.05
C GLU A 436 -7.40 3.87 -2.49
N ALA A 437 -8.20 2.83 -2.73
CA ALA A 437 -8.45 2.29 -4.07
C ALA A 437 -9.04 3.36 -5.01
N ASP A 438 -10.04 4.11 -4.55
CA ASP A 438 -10.65 5.20 -5.32
C ASP A 438 -9.64 6.33 -5.56
N ASN A 439 -8.81 6.67 -4.56
CA ASN A 439 -7.71 7.61 -4.76
C ASN A 439 -6.75 7.12 -5.84
N ALA A 440 -6.31 5.86 -5.78
CA ALA A 440 -5.42 5.25 -6.76
C ALA A 440 -6.02 5.23 -8.18
N ARG A 441 -7.32 4.92 -8.32
CA ARG A 441 -8.04 4.97 -9.60
C ARG A 441 -8.15 6.39 -10.13
N ASN A 442 -8.39 7.35 -9.25
CA ASN A 442 -8.37 8.76 -9.60
C ASN A 442 -6.95 9.24 -9.97
N ARG A 443 -5.88 8.54 -9.52
CA ARG A 443 -4.51 8.87 -9.92
C ARG A 443 -4.16 8.47 -11.34
N SER A 444 -4.74 7.38 -11.84
CA SER A 444 -4.46 6.90 -13.20
C SER A 444 -5.22 7.69 -14.27
N THR A 445 -6.16 8.56 -13.86
CA THR A 445 -7.00 9.35 -14.76
C THR A 445 -6.83 10.85 -14.51
N CYS A 446 -6.80 11.63 -15.57
CA CYS A 446 -6.79 13.10 -15.52
C CYS A 446 -8.25 13.58 -15.48
N GLY A 447 -9.11 12.97 -14.66
CA GLY A 447 -10.56 13.11 -14.78
C GLY A 447 -11.16 12.40 -16.01
N GLN A 448 -12.36 12.81 -16.44
CA GLN A 448 -13.11 12.16 -17.54
C GLN A 448 -12.60 12.55 -18.95
N THR A 449 -11.70 13.52 -19.05
CA THR A 449 -11.36 14.20 -20.32
C THR A 449 -9.96 13.88 -20.85
N CYS A 450 -9.04 13.40 -20.01
CA CYS A 450 -7.64 13.10 -20.40
C CYS A 450 -7.13 11.80 -19.76
N THR A 451 -6.09 11.23 -20.39
CA THR A 451 -5.36 10.06 -19.89
C THR A 451 -3.92 10.46 -19.57
N TYR A 452 -3.43 10.01 -18.41
CA TYR A 452 -2.02 10.12 -18.04
C TYR A 452 -1.22 8.95 -18.62
N THR A 453 -0.13 9.25 -19.32
CA THR A 453 0.79 8.25 -19.85
C THR A 453 2.18 8.55 -19.34
N GLN A 454 2.82 7.58 -18.68
CA GLN A 454 4.22 7.73 -18.34
C GLN A 454 5.06 7.59 -19.61
N THR A 455 5.87 8.60 -19.89
CA THR A 455 6.75 8.72 -21.05
C THR A 455 8.19 8.85 -20.55
N PRO A 456 9.15 8.08 -21.11
CA PRO A 456 10.54 8.22 -20.74
C PRO A 456 11.04 9.66 -20.92
N TYR A 457 11.89 10.12 -20.00
CA TYR A 457 12.38 11.49 -20.04
C TYR A 457 13.13 11.76 -21.35
N ASN A 458 12.91 12.94 -21.94
CA ASN A 458 13.57 13.36 -23.18
C ASN A 458 13.34 12.41 -24.40
N SER A 459 12.34 11.51 -24.37
CA SER A 459 12.14 10.51 -25.45
C SER A 459 11.29 10.99 -26.62
N ASP A 460 10.48 12.02 -26.45
CA ASP A 460 9.62 12.59 -27.49
C ASP A 460 9.83 14.10 -27.66
N LYS A 461 9.10 14.71 -28.60
CA LYS A 461 9.23 16.14 -28.90
C LYS A 461 8.96 17.03 -27.67
N LEU A 462 8.01 16.66 -26.83
CA LEU A 462 7.61 17.47 -25.67
C LEU A 462 8.58 17.29 -24.51
N GLY A 463 9.00 16.04 -24.23
CA GLY A 463 10.05 15.74 -23.25
C GLY A 463 11.39 16.36 -23.64
N GLN A 464 11.74 16.37 -24.93
CA GLN A 464 12.94 17.07 -25.41
C GLN A 464 12.86 18.58 -25.24
N ALA A 465 11.68 19.16 -25.41
CA ALA A 465 11.47 20.58 -25.15
C ALA A 465 11.57 20.92 -23.66
N ALA A 466 11.07 20.04 -22.78
CA ALA A 466 11.23 20.19 -21.34
C ALA A 466 12.71 20.12 -20.93
N ASN A 467 13.43 19.11 -21.44
CA ASN A 467 14.87 18.97 -21.22
C ASN A 467 15.66 20.20 -21.71
N ARG A 468 15.35 20.72 -22.90
CA ARG A 468 15.96 21.97 -23.39
C ARG A 468 15.66 23.13 -22.45
N ALA A 469 14.40 23.32 -22.05
CA ALA A 469 14.01 24.40 -21.16
C ALA A 469 14.71 24.34 -19.79
N ARG A 470 14.91 23.13 -19.24
CA ARG A 470 15.66 22.91 -18.01
C ARG A 470 17.12 23.38 -18.12
N HIS A 471 17.75 23.19 -19.28
CA HIS A 471 19.16 23.58 -19.51
C HIS A 471 19.35 25.03 -19.96
N THR A 472 18.37 25.64 -20.64
CA THR A 472 18.48 27.00 -21.17
C THR A 472 17.78 28.06 -20.32
N GLY A 473 16.87 27.66 -19.43
CA GLY A 473 16.15 28.53 -18.52
C GLY A 473 17.00 29.04 -17.36
N ALA A 474 16.54 30.10 -16.70
CA ALA A 474 17.14 30.64 -15.48
C ALA A 474 16.87 29.70 -14.28
N GLY A 475 17.55 28.55 -14.25
CA GLY A 475 17.76 27.72 -13.05
C GLY A 475 16.51 27.24 -12.32
N SER A 476 15.50 26.72 -13.01
CA SER A 476 14.33 26.17 -12.29
C SER A 476 14.63 24.78 -11.75
N ASN A 477 14.96 24.70 -10.46
CA ASN A 477 14.86 23.47 -9.67
C ASN A 477 13.42 22.92 -9.62
N GLY A 478 12.42 23.67 -10.11
CA GLY A 478 11.03 23.25 -10.15
C GLY A 478 10.64 22.47 -11.39
N ASN A 479 9.37 22.07 -11.43
CA ASN A 479 8.80 21.24 -12.49
C ASN A 479 8.73 22.02 -13.82
N ILE A 480 9.09 21.37 -14.93
CA ILE A 480 8.87 21.88 -16.28
C ILE A 480 7.64 21.19 -16.90
N MET A 481 6.76 22.00 -17.47
CA MET A 481 5.62 21.55 -18.26
C MET A 481 5.70 22.13 -19.67
N VAL A 482 5.37 21.34 -20.68
CA VAL A 482 5.36 21.77 -22.09
C VAL A 482 4.05 21.38 -22.74
N ALA A 483 3.36 22.35 -23.32
CA ALA A 483 2.16 22.15 -24.11
C ALA A 483 2.44 22.34 -25.61
N LEU A 484 1.83 21.51 -26.45
CA LEU A 484 1.68 21.73 -27.88
C LEU A 484 0.38 22.50 -28.13
N VAL A 485 0.51 23.74 -28.62
CA VAL A 485 -0.61 24.64 -28.90
C VAL A 485 -0.51 25.12 -30.34
N PRO A 486 -1.24 24.48 -31.28
CA PRO A 486 -1.22 24.88 -32.68
C PRO A 486 -1.54 26.37 -32.85
N GLY A 487 -0.66 27.09 -33.53
CA GLY A 487 -0.82 28.52 -33.78
C GLY A 487 -0.10 29.42 -32.77
N TRP A 488 0.54 28.87 -31.74
CA TRP A 488 1.36 29.65 -30.79
C TRP A 488 2.55 30.35 -31.49
N ASN A 489 3.15 29.70 -32.49
CA ASN A 489 4.13 30.28 -33.42
C ASN A 489 5.25 31.12 -32.77
N ASP A 490 5.80 30.67 -31.63
CA ASP A 490 6.96 31.30 -31.03
C ASP A 490 8.18 31.15 -31.95
N PRO A 491 8.98 32.21 -32.17
CA PRO A 491 10.13 32.15 -33.09
C PRO A 491 11.21 31.16 -32.65
N THR A 492 11.27 30.81 -31.36
CA THR A 492 12.26 29.89 -30.80
C THR A 492 11.70 28.49 -30.60
N THR A 493 10.48 28.39 -30.05
CA THR A 493 9.89 27.11 -29.65
C THR A 493 8.81 26.59 -30.60
N GLY A 494 8.45 27.36 -31.63
CA GLY A 494 7.38 27.02 -32.58
C GLY A 494 6.03 26.98 -31.87
N ASP A 495 5.27 25.90 -32.03
CA ASP A 495 3.97 25.71 -31.36
C ASP A 495 4.07 25.26 -29.89
N LEU A 496 5.26 25.30 -29.29
CA LEU A 496 5.47 24.81 -27.92
C LEU A 496 5.43 25.94 -26.91
N VAL A 497 4.64 25.74 -25.85
CA VAL A 497 4.53 26.65 -24.71
C VAL A 497 5.11 25.95 -23.49
N THR A 498 6.10 26.58 -22.85
CA THR A 498 6.72 26.05 -21.63
C THR A 498 6.18 26.77 -20.41
N GLY A 499 5.62 26.01 -19.47
CA GLY A 499 5.33 26.43 -18.10
C GLY A 499 6.47 25.99 -17.17
N THR A 500 6.88 26.88 -16.26
CA THR A 500 7.92 26.61 -15.26
C THR A 500 7.34 26.90 -13.88
N GLY A 501 7.49 25.97 -12.94
CA GLY A 501 7.08 26.16 -11.54
C GLY A 501 8.24 26.29 -10.57
N ASP A 502 7.95 26.67 -9.33
CA ASP A 502 8.84 26.44 -8.19
C ASP A 502 8.84 24.94 -7.80
N SER A 503 9.82 24.55 -6.99
CA SER A 503 9.98 23.17 -6.50
C SER A 503 9.10 22.85 -5.28
N GLN A 504 8.20 23.75 -4.87
CA GLN A 504 7.47 23.66 -3.60
C GLN A 504 6.06 23.06 -3.81
N PRO A 505 5.71 21.95 -3.13
CA PRO A 505 4.42 21.26 -3.30
C PRO A 505 3.19 22.02 -2.80
N ASP A 506 3.38 22.86 -1.78
CA ASP A 506 2.34 23.43 -0.92
C ASP A 506 2.02 24.89 -1.24
N ASN A 507 2.83 25.56 -2.06
CA ASN A 507 2.51 26.91 -2.53
C ASN A 507 1.55 26.86 -3.73
N ALA A 508 0.32 27.32 -3.52
CA ALA A 508 -0.72 27.38 -4.56
C ALA A 508 -0.43 28.40 -5.70
N THR A 509 0.65 29.17 -5.61
CA THR A 509 0.97 30.29 -6.53
C THR A 509 2.22 30.08 -7.40
N GLY A 510 2.88 28.93 -7.31
CA GLY A 510 4.15 28.67 -7.99
C GLY A 510 4.16 27.52 -9.00
N LYS A 511 3.02 26.99 -9.44
CA LYS A 511 3.00 25.73 -10.21
C LYS A 511 3.26 25.95 -11.71
N SER A 512 3.93 25.00 -12.35
CA SER A 512 4.17 24.99 -13.80
C SER A 512 2.89 25.11 -14.63
N GLU A 513 1.80 24.59 -14.09
CA GLU A 513 0.44 24.64 -14.61
C GLU A 513 -0.11 26.07 -14.64
N ASP A 514 0.15 26.85 -13.58
CA ASP A 514 -0.28 28.24 -13.49
C ASP A 514 0.48 29.11 -14.47
N ASP A 515 1.81 28.95 -14.52
CA ASP A 515 2.64 29.68 -15.48
C ASP A 515 2.24 29.35 -16.93
N LEU A 516 1.97 28.08 -17.23
CA LEU A 516 1.45 27.65 -18.54
C LEU A 516 0.13 28.34 -18.86
N VAL A 517 -0.87 28.25 -17.97
CA VAL A 517 -2.21 28.85 -18.19
C VAL A 517 -2.13 30.38 -18.32
N ASN A 518 -1.27 31.03 -17.54
CA ASN A 518 -1.03 32.47 -17.62
C ASN A 518 -0.41 32.87 -18.96
N LYS A 519 0.59 32.12 -19.45
CA LYS A 519 1.22 32.35 -20.77
C LYS A 519 0.22 32.18 -21.91
N LEU A 520 -0.64 31.16 -21.84
CA LEU A 520 -1.71 30.96 -22.81
C LEU A 520 -2.68 32.15 -22.80
N SER A 521 -3.19 32.50 -21.61
CA SER A 521 -4.17 33.58 -21.44
C SER A 521 -3.63 34.93 -21.89
N ALA A 522 -2.35 35.22 -21.62
CA ALA A 522 -1.70 36.47 -22.02
C ALA A 522 -1.61 36.66 -23.55
N LYS A 523 -1.61 35.58 -24.33
CA LYS A 523 -1.69 35.61 -25.79
C LYS A 523 -3.07 35.28 -26.36
N GLY A 524 -4.11 35.21 -25.51
CA GLY A 524 -5.48 34.92 -25.92
C GLY A 524 -5.75 33.46 -26.30
N PHE A 525 -4.88 32.53 -25.91
CA PHE A 525 -5.09 31.09 -26.07
C PHE A 525 -5.81 30.51 -24.85
N LYS A 526 -6.56 29.44 -25.08
CA LYS A 526 -7.30 28.68 -24.07
C LYS A 526 -6.70 27.28 -23.88
N PRO A 527 -6.83 26.67 -22.68
CA PRO A 527 -6.32 25.32 -22.45
C PRO A 527 -6.95 24.24 -23.35
N ASP A 528 -8.16 24.45 -23.88
CA ASP A 528 -8.83 23.51 -24.80
C ASP A 528 -8.18 23.45 -26.20
N GLN A 529 -7.24 24.36 -26.48
CA GLN A 529 -6.42 24.37 -27.69
C GLN A 529 -5.14 23.53 -27.54
N ILE A 530 -4.84 23.02 -26.34
CA ILE A 530 -3.70 22.12 -26.11
C ILE A 530 -4.00 20.76 -26.73
N THR A 531 -3.19 20.35 -27.70
CA THR A 531 -3.31 19.05 -28.39
C THR A 531 -2.37 17.97 -27.86
N GLY A 532 -1.38 18.36 -27.05
CA GLY A 532 -0.50 17.46 -26.33
C GLY A 532 0.15 18.18 -25.15
N LEU A 533 0.31 17.49 -24.04
CA LEU A 533 0.90 18.05 -22.83
C LEU A 533 1.94 17.08 -22.29
N TYR A 534 3.06 17.61 -21.82
CA TYR A 534 4.08 16.87 -21.09
C TYR A 534 4.42 17.61 -19.81
N SER A 535 4.66 16.88 -18.74
CA SER A 535 5.16 17.43 -17.48
C SER A 535 6.23 16.51 -16.92
N GLU A 536 7.31 17.04 -16.38
CA GLU A 536 8.37 16.18 -15.83
C GLU A 536 7.85 15.31 -14.69
N HIS A 537 7.06 15.91 -13.79
CA HIS A 537 6.24 15.21 -12.82
C HIS A 537 4.81 15.05 -13.31
N GLN A 538 4.15 13.96 -12.93
CA GLN A 538 2.70 13.85 -13.10
C GLN A 538 2.01 15.03 -12.37
N PRO A 539 1.04 15.72 -13.01
CA PRO A 539 0.30 16.79 -12.35
C PRO A 539 -0.42 16.27 -11.09
N CYS A 540 -0.32 17.02 -10.00
CA CYS A 540 -0.94 16.64 -8.73
C CYS A 540 -2.48 16.64 -8.81
N PHE A 541 -3.14 15.63 -8.24
CA PHE A 541 -4.58 15.42 -8.42
C PHE A 541 -5.49 16.46 -7.76
N SER A 542 -5.13 16.93 -6.56
CA SER A 542 -6.01 17.79 -5.76
C SER A 542 -6.06 19.23 -6.25
N THR A 543 -4.93 19.77 -6.74
CA THR A 543 -4.81 21.20 -7.09
C THR A 543 -4.43 21.40 -8.55
N CYS A 544 -3.43 20.67 -9.06
CA CYS A 544 -2.92 20.85 -10.42
C CYS A 544 -3.92 20.35 -11.47
N ASN A 545 -4.43 19.13 -11.28
CA ASN A 545 -5.39 18.50 -12.17
C ASN A 545 -6.67 19.34 -12.28
N SER A 546 -7.14 19.94 -11.18
CA SER A 546 -8.34 20.80 -11.18
C SER A 546 -8.20 22.05 -12.08
N LYS A 547 -6.98 22.52 -12.35
CA LYS A 547 -6.73 23.70 -13.17
C LYS A 547 -6.64 23.36 -14.67
N LEU A 548 -6.02 22.24 -14.99
CA LEU A 548 -5.80 21.83 -16.37
C LEU A 548 -6.90 20.90 -16.89
N ALA A 549 -7.15 19.77 -16.23
CA ALA A 549 -7.97 18.69 -16.75
C ALA A 549 -9.39 19.08 -17.18
N PRO A 550 -10.14 19.90 -16.41
CA PRO A 550 -11.49 20.31 -16.83
C PRO A 550 -11.50 21.16 -18.10
N ASN A 551 -10.38 21.80 -18.42
CA ASN A 551 -10.24 22.74 -19.52
C ASN A 551 -9.50 22.14 -20.73
N LEU A 552 -8.92 20.95 -20.60
CA LEU A 552 -8.31 20.25 -21.73
C LEU A 552 -9.38 19.66 -22.65
N LYS A 553 -9.06 19.63 -23.96
CA LYS A 553 -9.91 18.96 -24.94
C LYS A 553 -10.03 17.47 -24.61
N PRO A 554 -11.22 16.85 -24.75
CA PRO A 554 -11.36 15.41 -24.61
C PRO A 554 -10.39 14.64 -25.50
N GLY A 555 -9.65 13.70 -24.91
CA GLY A 555 -8.64 12.89 -25.59
C GLY A 555 -7.25 13.51 -25.69
N THR A 556 -7.00 14.68 -25.09
CA THR A 556 -5.64 15.24 -24.99
C THR A 556 -4.74 14.27 -24.20
N GLN A 557 -3.62 13.88 -24.81
CA GLN A 557 -2.62 13.05 -24.16
C GLN A 557 -1.78 13.90 -23.20
N VAL A 558 -1.66 13.43 -21.96
CA VAL A 558 -0.80 14.05 -20.94
C VAL A 558 0.32 13.09 -20.57
N GLY A 559 1.50 13.33 -21.13
CA GLY A 559 2.73 12.61 -20.84
C GLY A 559 3.37 13.08 -19.53
N TYR A 560 4.00 12.18 -18.80
CA TYR A 560 4.85 12.53 -17.67
C TYR A 560 6.03 11.59 -17.48
N SER A 561 7.14 12.01 -16.87
CA SER A 561 8.29 11.11 -16.66
C SER A 561 8.35 10.51 -15.27
N VAL A 562 8.02 11.29 -14.25
CA VAL A 562 8.07 10.87 -12.84
C VAL A 562 6.67 11.00 -12.24
N SER A 563 6.18 9.93 -11.63
CA SER A 563 4.86 9.92 -11.01
C SER A 563 4.75 10.93 -9.87
N TRP A 564 3.54 11.43 -9.63
CA TRP A 564 3.28 12.29 -8.48
C TRP A 564 3.20 11.46 -7.21
N LEU A 565 3.99 11.84 -6.22
CA LEU A 565 4.03 11.20 -4.90
C LEU A 565 3.44 12.19 -3.89
N PRO A 566 2.21 11.98 -3.40
CA PRO A 566 1.54 12.95 -2.54
C PRO A 566 2.11 12.97 -1.12
N ASN A 567 2.27 14.17 -0.57
CA ASN A 567 2.45 14.45 0.87
C ASN A 567 3.58 13.69 1.58
N ASP A 568 4.54 13.17 0.84
CA ASP A 568 5.75 12.55 1.38
C ASP A 568 6.97 13.35 0.89
N ALA A 569 7.68 13.95 1.85
CA ALA A 569 8.83 14.80 1.56
C ALA A 569 10.02 14.00 0.99
N ASP A 570 10.19 12.75 1.42
CA ASP A 570 11.26 11.88 0.93
C ASP A 570 10.97 11.44 -0.51
N ALA A 571 9.71 11.08 -0.78
CA ALA A 571 9.25 10.70 -2.10
C ALA A 571 9.39 11.85 -3.10
N LEU A 572 9.00 13.06 -2.71
CA LEU A 572 9.21 14.26 -3.50
C LEU A 572 10.71 14.54 -3.75
N ALA A 573 11.54 14.45 -2.70
CA ALA A 573 12.98 14.66 -2.84
C ALA A 573 13.61 13.63 -3.79
N ALA A 574 13.18 12.37 -3.72
CA ALA A 574 13.59 11.32 -4.63
C ALA A 574 13.17 11.61 -6.09
N SER A 575 11.92 12.03 -6.30
CA SER A 575 11.41 12.41 -7.62
C SER A 575 12.17 13.58 -8.25
N ASN A 576 12.40 14.64 -7.47
CA ASN A 576 13.21 15.79 -7.93
C ASN A 576 14.65 15.37 -8.26
N SER A 577 15.26 14.58 -7.38
CA SER A 577 16.62 14.06 -7.60
C SER A 577 16.69 13.17 -8.85
N LEU A 578 15.64 12.40 -9.15
CA LEU A 578 15.55 11.61 -10.36
C LEU A 578 15.48 12.49 -11.62
N ILE A 579 14.68 13.56 -11.61
CA ILE A 579 14.63 14.49 -12.75
C ILE A 579 16.00 15.14 -12.99
N ASP A 580 16.69 15.57 -11.93
CA ASP A 580 18.02 16.17 -12.06
C ASP A 580 19.04 15.18 -12.64
N ARG A 581 19.00 13.92 -12.18
CA ARG A 581 19.84 12.84 -12.72
C ARG A 581 19.53 12.58 -14.19
N LEU A 582 18.25 12.40 -14.55
CA LEU A 582 17.80 12.20 -15.93
C LEU A 582 18.25 13.35 -16.83
N SER A 583 18.02 14.60 -16.40
CA SER A 583 18.45 15.81 -17.11
C SER A 583 19.97 15.81 -17.33
N SER A 584 20.76 15.49 -16.30
CA SER A 584 22.23 15.49 -16.39
C SER A 584 22.76 14.45 -17.37
N GLU A 585 22.16 13.25 -17.42
CA GLU A 585 22.58 12.18 -18.33
C GLU A 585 22.33 12.56 -19.80
N TYR A 586 21.22 13.24 -20.10
CA TYR A 586 20.93 13.70 -21.47
C TYR A 586 21.62 15.02 -21.84
N GLY A 587 21.90 15.89 -20.87
CA GLY A 587 22.64 17.14 -21.10
C GLY A 587 24.11 16.92 -21.45
N GLY A 588 24.75 15.90 -20.87
CA GLY A 588 26.14 15.55 -21.16
C GLY A 588 26.38 14.99 -22.57
N ALA A 589 25.34 14.45 -23.21
CA ALA A 589 25.41 13.87 -24.56
C ALA A 589 25.33 14.91 -25.69
N GLN A 590 24.84 16.13 -25.42
CA GLN A 590 24.72 17.20 -26.44
C GLN A 590 25.94 18.12 -26.53
N HIS A 591 26.89 18.00 -25.60
CA HIS A 591 28.13 18.80 -25.55
C HIS A 591 29.40 18.03 -25.93
N LYS A 592 29.27 16.80 -26.41
CA LYS A 592 30.34 16.01 -27.04
C LYS A 592 30.01 15.77 -28.50
#